data_AF-A0A0P7YWS8-F1
#
_entry.id   AF-A0A0P7YWS8-F1
#
_cell.length_a   1.000
_cell.length_b   1.000
_cell.length_c   1.000
_cell.angle_alpha   90.00
_cell.angle_beta   90.00
_cell.angle_gamma   90.00
#
_symmetry.space_group_name_H-M   'P 1'
#
loop_
_entity.id
_entity.type
_entity.pdbx_description
1 polymer ?
#
loop_
_entity_poly.entity_id
_entity_poly.type
_entity_poly.pdbx_seq_one_letter_code
_entity_poly.pdbx_strand_id
1 'polypeptide(L)'
;MIVGASCTAELIQDDPGGMAETMGMPIPVVPLELPSYQRKENFGCDETFFQLVKALARPVEKTEAITANLIGPTALGFRHRDDIAEVTRHLEEMGVGVNVVGPMGATPEDLTRLGAAHFNVLMYPETAESAARWMERELGLPYTKTVPIGVGATRDFLQEVSEITGLPVRTDESRLRLPWYSASVDSTYLTGKRVFLFGDGTHVAAAARIARDEMGFEVVGLGCYNREQARNIRRVAKDYGVEATITDDYLEVEAAIEAAAPEMILGTQMERHIGKRLGIPCAVISAPVHVQDFPARYAPQMGFEGANVIFDTWVHPLVMGLEEHLLHMFREDFEFNDAAGPSHHAAHSPTRRAAPEPATAEAPQGGAAPRPAAPDSPRGISPQEEGPGAAGGGVEVVWLPAAEKELKKIPFFVRGKAKRNTEAFARERGVAEIGVDTLYEAKAHYAR
;
A
#
# COMPACT_ATOMS: atom_id res chain seq x y z
N MET A 1 -20.62 -9.73 25.91
CA MET A 1 -21.28 -8.72 25.05
C MET A 1 -20.39 -7.49 25.01
N ILE A 2 -20.16 -6.91 23.83
CA ILE A 2 -19.57 -5.57 23.72
C ILE A 2 -20.68 -4.55 23.58
N VAL A 3 -20.51 -3.38 24.18
CA VAL A 3 -21.47 -2.27 24.08
C VAL A 3 -20.68 -1.00 23.79
N GLY A 4 -21.07 -0.27 22.76
CA GLY A 4 -20.43 0.99 22.39
C GLY A 4 -21.37 1.89 21.61
N ALA A 5 -21.00 3.15 21.47
CA ALA A 5 -21.76 4.15 20.72
C ALA A 5 -21.24 4.28 19.28
N SER A 6 -22.14 4.53 18.33
CA SER A 6 -21.78 5.07 17.02
C SER A 6 -21.56 6.58 17.10
N CYS A 7 -21.03 7.20 16.04
CA CYS A 7 -20.83 8.65 15.97
C CYS A 7 -22.10 9.46 16.29
N THR A 8 -23.27 9.02 15.83
CA THR A 8 -24.55 9.67 16.15
C THR A 8 -24.96 9.46 17.60
N ALA A 9 -24.72 8.26 18.14
CA ALA A 9 -25.04 7.94 19.54
C ALA A 9 -24.10 8.65 20.54
N GLU A 10 -22.88 8.99 20.13
CA GLU A 10 -21.95 9.78 20.95
C GLU A 10 -22.46 11.22 21.18
N LEU A 11 -23.24 11.78 20.24
CA LEU A 11 -23.80 13.14 20.35
C LEU A 11 -24.97 13.25 21.34
N ILE A 12 -25.72 12.18 21.53
CA ILE A 12 -26.91 12.18 22.41
C ILE A 12 -26.54 12.03 23.90
N GLN A 13 -25.26 11.78 24.21
CA GLN A 13 -24.73 11.64 25.57
C GLN A 13 -25.42 10.55 26.41
N ASP A 14 -25.96 9.52 25.74
CA ASP A 14 -26.38 8.31 26.41
C ASP A 14 -25.15 7.59 26.99
N ASP A 15 -25.31 6.96 28.16
CA ASP A 15 -24.29 6.11 28.77
C ASP A 15 -24.65 4.63 28.54
N PRO A 16 -24.34 4.07 27.36
CA PRO A 16 -24.72 2.70 27.04
C PRO A 16 -23.98 1.68 27.93
N GLY A 17 -22.81 2.04 28.47
CA GLY A 17 -22.06 1.20 29.41
C GLY A 17 -22.76 1.08 30.74
N GLY A 18 -23.06 2.20 31.40
CA GLY A 18 -23.80 2.22 32.67
C GLY A 18 -25.19 1.62 32.54
N MET A 19 -25.89 1.86 31.43
CA MET A 19 -27.17 1.20 31.15
C MET A 19 -27.03 -0.32 31.11
N ALA A 20 -26.05 -0.85 30.38
CA ALA A 20 -25.86 -2.29 30.23
C ALA A 20 -25.47 -2.99 31.55
N GLU A 21 -24.73 -2.33 32.44
CA GLU A 21 -24.40 -2.84 33.78
C GLU A 21 -25.65 -3.06 34.64
N THR A 22 -26.64 -2.16 34.53
CA THR A 22 -27.89 -2.25 35.31
C THR A 22 -28.87 -3.32 34.82
N MET A 23 -28.66 -3.89 33.63
CA MET A 23 -29.58 -4.87 33.03
C MET A 23 -29.47 -6.27 33.64
N GLY A 24 -28.46 -6.55 34.49
CA GLY A 24 -28.33 -7.83 35.18
C GLY A 24 -28.10 -9.03 34.26
N MET A 25 -27.39 -8.83 33.14
CA MET A 25 -27.14 -9.89 32.17
C MET A 25 -26.25 -11.00 32.77
N PRO A 26 -26.50 -12.29 32.45
CA PRO A 26 -25.74 -13.42 33.00
C PRO A 26 -24.37 -13.63 32.32
N ILE A 27 -23.90 -12.68 31.51
CA ILE A 27 -22.66 -12.75 30.73
C ILE A 27 -21.83 -11.49 30.94
N PRO A 28 -20.49 -11.55 30.76
CA PRO A 28 -19.65 -10.36 30.82
C PRO A 28 -20.07 -9.30 29.81
N VAL A 29 -20.16 -8.06 30.25
CA VAL A 29 -20.41 -6.88 29.42
C VAL A 29 -19.16 -6.01 29.43
N VAL A 30 -18.66 -5.68 28.24
CA VAL A 30 -17.47 -4.84 28.07
C VAL A 30 -17.91 -3.54 27.39
N PRO A 31 -18.00 -2.43 28.15
CA PRO A 31 -18.28 -1.12 27.56
C PRO A 31 -17.06 -0.61 26.80
N LEU A 32 -17.28 -0.02 25.63
CA LEU A 32 -16.26 0.50 24.75
C LEU A 32 -16.41 2.02 24.61
N GLU A 33 -15.35 2.74 24.93
CA GLU A 33 -15.25 4.19 24.72
C GLU A 33 -14.45 4.46 23.44
N LEU A 34 -15.16 4.72 22.34
CA LEU A 34 -14.57 4.88 21.02
C LEU A 34 -14.90 6.29 20.46
N PRO A 35 -14.03 7.29 20.69
CA PRO A 35 -14.29 8.67 20.26
C PRO A 35 -14.26 8.81 18.74
N SER A 36 -15.43 8.77 18.10
CA SER A 36 -15.60 8.62 16.65
C SER A 36 -15.12 9.83 15.85
N TYR A 37 -15.05 11.00 16.49
CA TYR A 37 -14.61 12.25 15.87
C TYR A 37 -13.11 12.51 15.98
N GLN A 38 -12.38 11.68 16.74
CA GLN A 38 -10.95 11.87 17.01
C GLN A 38 -10.10 10.68 16.57
N ARG A 39 -10.67 9.48 16.61
CA ARG A 39 -9.98 8.23 16.29
C ARG A 39 -10.68 7.50 15.14
N LYS A 40 -9.99 6.50 14.60
CA LYS A 40 -10.40 5.78 13.40
C LYS A 40 -10.45 4.28 13.65
N GLU A 41 -10.78 3.53 12.60
CA GLU A 41 -10.96 2.07 12.59
C GLU A 41 -9.86 1.30 13.33
N ASN A 42 -8.58 1.48 12.97
CA ASN A 42 -7.48 0.73 13.59
C ASN A 42 -7.42 0.91 15.12
N PHE A 43 -7.58 2.16 15.60
CA PHE A 43 -7.67 2.39 17.04
C PHE A 43 -8.89 1.69 17.65
N GLY A 44 -10.05 1.77 16.99
CA GLY A 44 -11.24 1.07 17.44
C GLY A 44 -11.02 -0.43 17.57
N CYS A 45 -10.32 -1.05 16.62
CA CYS A 45 -9.93 -2.46 16.69
C CYS A 45 -8.97 -2.76 17.84
N ASP A 46 -7.86 -2.00 17.96
CA ASP A 46 -6.86 -2.19 19.01
C ASP A 46 -7.45 -2.00 20.41
N GLU A 47 -8.22 -0.94 20.63
CA GLU A 47 -8.90 -0.65 21.90
C GLU A 47 -9.93 -1.72 22.23
N THR A 48 -10.76 -2.13 21.26
CA THR A 48 -11.76 -3.18 21.49
C THR A 48 -11.10 -4.50 21.87
N PHE A 49 -10.05 -4.91 21.14
CA PHE A 49 -9.35 -6.15 21.45
C PHE A 49 -8.65 -6.06 22.82
N PHE A 50 -8.02 -4.94 23.13
CA PHE A 50 -7.42 -4.68 24.43
C PHE A 50 -8.45 -4.80 25.57
N GLN A 51 -9.62 -4.16 25.46
CA GLN A 51 -10.65 -4.21 26.50
C GLN A 51 -11.22 -5.62 26.68
N LEU A 52 -11.41 -6.37 25.59
CA LEU A 52 -11.82 -7.78 25.65
C LEU A 52 -10.77 -8.64 26.36
N VAL A 53 -9.49 -8.49 26.00
CA VAL A 53 -8.38 -9.23 26.62
C VAL A 53 -8.27 -8.87 28.10
N LYS A 54 -8.30 -7.59 28.45
CA LYS A 54 -8.27 -7.12 29.84
C LYS A 54 -9.44 -7.67 30.66
N ALA A 55 -10.63 -7.72 30.08
CA ALA A 55 -11.83 -8.22 30.74
C ALA A 55 -11.79 -9.75 30.96
N LEU A 56 -11.25 -10.53 30.02
CA LEU A 56 -11.42 -11.98 29.97
C LEU A 56 -10.15 -12.79 30.27
N ALA A 57 -8.98 -12.32 29.85
CA ALA A 57 -7.73 -13.03 30.05
C ALA A 57 -7.32 -13.04 31.52
N ARG A 58 -6.72 -14.15 31.96
CA ARG A 58 -6.28 -14.36 33.34
C ARG A 58 -4.92 -15.08 33.37
N PRO A 59 -4.15 -14.95 34.45
CA PRO A 59 -3.04 -15.86 34.71
C PRO A 59 -3.57 -17.28 34.82
N VAL A 60 -3.03 -18.18 34.01
CA VAL A 60 -3.36 -19.61 34.02
C VAL A 60 -2.07 -20.41 33.89
N GLU A 61 -2.13 -21.71 34.21
CA GLU A 61 -0.99 -22.60 34.05
C GLU A 61 -0.54 -22.65 32.58
N LYS A 62 0.78 -22.67 32.37
CA LYS A 62 1.34 -22.77 31.03
C LYS A 62 1.04 -24.14 30.44
N THR A 63 0.88 -24.16 29.12
CA THR A 63 0.84 -25.39 28.33
C THR A 63 2.11 -26.24 28.55
N GLU A 64 1.99 -27.57 28.45
CA GLU A 64 3.15 -28.46 28.62
C GLU A 64 4.21 -28.27 27.52
N ALA A 65 3.77 -28.06 26.28
CA ALA A 65 4.62 -27.73 25.15
C ALA A 65 4.72 -26.21 24.97
N ILE A 66 5.81 -25.75 24.34
CA ILE A 66 5.98 -24.32 24.04
C ILE A 66 4.91 -23.91 23.02
N THR A 67 4.12 -22.90 23.36
CA THR A 67 3.06 -22.36 22.51
C THR A 67 3.06 -20.85 22.46
N ALA A 68 2.53 -20.28 21.38
CA ALA A 68 2.34 -18.85 21.19
C ALA A 68 0.86 -18.51 20.97
N ASN A 69 0.45 -17.31 21.38
CA ASN A 69 -0.78 -16.71 20.82
C ASN A 69 -0.44 -15.96 19.53
N LEU A 70 -1.31 -16.01 18.54
CA LEU A 70 -1.24 -15.15 17.36
C LEU A 70 -2.24 -14.00 17.53
N ILE A 71 -1.75 -12.77 17.66
CA ILE A 71 -2.60 -11.61 17.97
C ILE A 71 -2.52 -10.51 16.92
N GLY A 72 -3.65 -9.84 16.69
CA GLY A 72 -3.79 -8.79 15.69
C GLY A 72 -4.70 -9.14 14.51
N PRO A 73 -4.76 -10.38 14.00
CA PRO A 73 -5.64 -10.68 12.87
C PRO A 73 -7.11 -10.40 13.19
N THR A 74 -7.74 -9.54 12.40
CA THR A 74 -9.17 -9.20 12.37
C THR A 74 -9.87 -9.66 11.07
N ALA A 75 -11.19 -9.45 10.97
CA ALA A 75 -12.00 -9.91 9.85
C ALA A 75 -11.76 -9.19 8.50
N LEU A 76 -11.57 -7.87 8.52
CA LEU A 76 -11.38 -7.04 7.32
C LEU A 76 -9.91 -6.67 7.06
N GLY A 77 -8.98 -7.29 7.79
CA GLY A 77 -7.58 -7.01 7.61
C GLY A 77 -6.98 -7.65 6.34
N PHE A 78 -5.96 -6.99 5.80
CA PHE A 78 -5.33 -7.38 4.53
C PHE A 78 -4.63 -8.73 4.68
N ARG A 79 -5.12 -9.74 3.95
CA ARG A 79 -4.54 -11.10 3.85
C ARG A 79 -4.39 -11.89 5.16
N HIS A 80 -5.01 -11.40 6.24
CA HIS A 80 -4.93 -11.97 7.58
C HIS A 80 -5.24 -13.47 7.65
N ARG A 81 -6.23 -13.94 6.88
CA ARG A 81 -6.59 -15.38 6.78
C ARG A 81 -5.37 -16.26 6.45
N ASP A 82 -4.61 -15.87 5.44
CA ASP A 82 -3.52 -16.69 4.92
C ASP A 82 -2.21 -16.44 5.67
N ASP A 83 -2.04 -15.23 6.21
CA ASP A 83 -0.92 -14.88 7.09
C ASP A 83 -0.95 -15.69 8.39
N ILE A 84 -2.14 -15.93 8.98
CA ILE A 84 -2.29 -16.84 10.13
C ILE A 84 -1.75 -18.22 9.78
N ALA A 85 -2.15 -18.78 8.63
CA ALA A 85 -1.73 -20.11 8.21
C ALA A 85 -0.22 -20.21 7.98
N GLU A 86 0.38 -19.19 7.35
CA GLU A 86 1.81 -19.18 7.07
C GLU A 86 2.65 -19.01 8.35
N VAL A 87 2.27 -18.09 9.25
CA VAL A 87 2.96 -17.92 10.54
C VAL A 87 2.81 -19.16 11.42
N THR A 88 1.64 -19.79 11.44
CA THR A 88 1.41 -21.05 12.17
C THR A 88 2.39 -22.13 11.69
N ARG A 89 2.54 -22.30 10.38
CA ARG A 89 3.48 -23.27 9.80
C ARG A 89 4.93 -23.03 10.23
N HIS A 90 5.38 -21.77 10.18
CA HIS A 90 6.74 -21.41 10.62
C HIS A 90 6.99 -21.71 12.10
N LEU A 91 6.01 -21.43 12.96
CA LEU A 91 6.10 -21.77 14.39
C LEU A 91 6.14 -23.29 14.61
N GLU A 92 5.29 -24.06 13.93
CA GLU A 92 5.26 -25.51 14.03
C GLU A 92 6.59 -26.15 13.58
N GLU A 93 7.22 -25.63 12.52
CA GLU A 93 8.54 -26.06 12.06
C GLU A 93 9.64 -25.84 13.13
N MET A 94 9.51 -24.79 13.94
CA MET A 94 10.36 -24.54 15.11
C MET A 94 10.00 -25.41 16.33
N GLY A 95 8.87 -26.11 16.30
CA GLY A 95 8.35 -26.87 17.44
C GLY A 95 7.53 -26.05 18.42
N VAL A 96 6.98 -24.90 17.98
CA VAL A 96 6.09 -24.04 18.75
C VAL A 96 4.65 -24.25 18.28
N GLY A 97 3.75 -24.64 19.19
CA GLY A 97 2.32 -24.75 18.88
C GLY A 97 1.57 -23.41 18.94
N VAL A 98 0.39 -23.33 18.35
CA VAL A 98 -0.50 -22.16 18.50
C VAL A 98 -1.53 -22.44 19.60
N ASN A 99 -1.59 -21.56 20.61
CA ASN A 99 -2.55 -21.65 21.71
C ASN A 99 -3.91 -21.03 21.35
N VAL A 100 -3.89 -19.75 20.96
CA VAL A 100 -5.08 -18.97 20.58
C VAL A 100 -4.70 -18.02 19.44
N VAL A 101 -5.57 -17.91 18.44
CA VAL A 101 -5.53 -16.86 17.42
C VAL A 101 -6.64 -15.86 17.75
N GLY A 102 -6.31 -14.57 17.92
CA GLY A 102 -7.31 -13.57 18.31
C GLY A 102 -7.02 -12.17 17.75
N PRO A 103 -8.05 -11.37 17.45
CA PRO A 103 -9.49 -11.67 17.64
C PRO A 103 -10.11 -12.60 16.57
N MET A 104 -9.51 -12.76 15.39
CA MET A 104 -10.08 -13.56 14.31
C MET A 104 -10.19 -15.05 14.70
N GLY A 105 -11.43 -15.57 14.72
CA GLY A 105 -11.73 -16.98 15.00
C GLY A 105 -11.83 -17.33 16.48
N ALA A 106 -11.40 -16.45 17.40
CA ALA A 106 -11.51 -16.68 18.84
C ALA A 106 -12.95 -16.51 19.35
N THR A 107 -13.32 -17.39 20.28
CA THR A 107 -14.47 -17.18 21.16
C THR A 107 -14.05 -16.43 22.43
N PRO A 108 -14.99 -15.86 23.21
CA PRO A 108 -14.67 -15.30 24.52
C PRO A 108 -14.02 -16.30 25.48
N GLU A 109 -14.35 -17.59 25.37
CA GLU A 109 -13.72 -18.65 26.17
C GLU A 109 -12.25 -18.83 25.80
N ASP A 110 -11.90 -18.75 24.51
CA ASP A 110 -10.50 -18.81 24.06
C ASP A 110 -9.67 -17.66 24.65
N LEU A 111 -10.25 -16.46 24.77
CA LEU A 111 -9.56 -15.32 25.37
C LEU A 111 -9.19 -15.56 26.83
N THR A 112 -9.94 -16.39 27.56
CA THR A 112 -9.58 -16.77 28.94
C THR A 112 -8.31 -17.62 29.01
N ARG A 113 -7.96 -18.31 27.91
CA ARG A 113 -6.79 -19.19 27.80
C ARG A 113 -5.53 -18.50 27.30
N LEU A 114 -5.57 -17.19 26.99
CA LEU A 114 -4.41 -16.45 26.48
C LEU A 114 -3.18 -16.55 27.41
N GLY A 115 -3.39 -16.60 28.73
CA GLY A 115 -2.31 -16.71 29.72
C GLY A 115 -1.52 -18.04 29.67
N ALA A 116 -2.05 -19.08 29.01
CA ALA A 116 -1.44 -20.41 28.95
C ALA A 116 -0.29 -20.51 27.92
N ALA A 117 -0.20 -19.54 27.00
CA ALA A 117 0.89 -19.44 26.04
C ALA A 117 2.21 -19.03 26.71
N HIS A 118 3.33 -19.30 26.05
CA HIS A 118 4.65 -18.89 26.50
C HIS A 118 4.99 -17.47 26.05
N PHE A 119 4.47 -17.04 24.90
CA PHE A 119 4.67 -15.70 24.36
C PHE A 119 3.54 -15.33 23.37
N ASN A 120 3.53 -14.09 22.90
CA ASN A 120 2.60 -13.62 21.86
C ASN A 120 3.36 -13.27 20.57
N VAL A 121 2.85 -13.69 19.43
CA VAL A 121 3.26 -13.15 18.12
C VAL A 121 2.33 -11.99 17.80
N LEU A 122 2.87 -10.77 17.85
CA LEU A 122 2.15 -9.57 17.43
C LEU A 122 2.22 -9.46 15.91
N MET A 123 1.21 -10.00 15.22
CA MET A 123 1.16 -10.02 13.76
C MET A 123 0.87 -8.63 13.18
N TYR A 124 -0.06 -7.89 13.81
CA TYR A 124 -0.47 -6.57 13.34
C TYR A 124 -0.51 -5.58 14.50
N PRO A 125 0.52 -4.72 14.65
CA PRO A 125 0.60 -3.71 15.69
C PRO A 125 -0.63 -2.79 15.75
N GLU A 126 -1.17 -2.40 14.59
CA GLU A 126 -2.31 -1.50 14.46
C GLU A 126 -3.59 -1.96 15.16
N THR A 127 -3.72 -3.26 15.47
CA THR A 127 -4.96 -3.87 15.98
C THR A 127 -4.77 -4.67 17.27
N ALA A 128 -3.55 -4.80 17.78
CA ALA A 128 -3.31 -5.59 19.00
C ALA A 128 -2.10 -5.14 19.85
N GLU A 129 -1.40 -4.06 19.51
CA GLU A 129 -0.24 -3.62 20.30
C GLU A 129 -0.63 -3.28 21.75
N SER A 130 -1.81 -2.68 21.98
CA SER A 130 -2.28 -2.37 23.33
C SER A 130 -2.54 -3.63 24.16
N ALA A 131 -3.16 -4.65 23.56
CA ALA A 131 -3.36 -5.95 24.19
C ALA A 131 -2.02 -6.66 24.48
N ALA A 132 -1.08 -6.64 23.53
CA ALA A 132 0.25 -7.24 23.69
C ALA A 132 1.01 -6.65 24.87
N ARG A 133 1.07 -5.31 24.96
CA ARG A 133 1.73 -4.58 26.05
C ARG A 133 1.07 -4.82 27.41
N TRP A 134 -0.24 -4.98 27.43
CA TRP A 134 -0.96 -5.32 28.65
C TRP A 134 -0.65 -6.75 29.11
N MET A 135 -0.70 -7.72 28.21
CA MET A 135 -0.38 -9.12 28.51
C MET A 135 1.09 -9.32 28.93
N GLU A 136 2.01 -8.54 28.37
CA GLU A 136 3.41 -8.54 28.80
C GLU A 136 3.55 -8.12 30.27
N ARG A 137 2.84 -7.05 30.68
CA ARG A 137 2.89 -6.53 32.05
C ARG A 137 2.13 -7.37 33.07
N GLU A 138 0.90 -7.77 32.74
CA GLU A 138 -0.02 -8.42 33.69
C GLU A 138 0.06 -9.94 33.68
N LEU A 139 0.41 -10.55 32.54
CA LEU A 139 0.49 -12.02 32.37
C LEU A 139 1.92 -12.53 32.18
N GLY A 140 2.92 -11.63 32.15
CA GLY A 140 4.32 -11.99 31.92
C GLY A 140 4.57 -12.61 30.55
N LEU A 141 3.76 -12.27 29.55
CA LEU A 141 3.87 -12.81 28.19
C LEU A 141 4.73 -11.90 27.29
N PRO A 142 6.01 -12.22 27.02
CA PRO A 142 6.78 -11.47 26.04
C PRO A 142 6.09 -11.52 24.66
N TYR A 143 6.36 -10.53 23.81
CA TYR A 143 5.80 -10.50 22.46
C TYR A 143 6.79 -10.06 21.40
N THR A 144 6.70 -10.66 20.22
CA THR A 144 7.57 -10.33 19.07
C THR A 144 7.33 -8.90 18.60
N LYS A 145 8.40 -8.21 18.20
CA LYS A 145 8.36 -6.86 17.61
C LYS A 145 8.52 -6.88 16.10
N THR A 146 9.03 -7.98 15.55
CA THR A 146 9.25 -8.16 14.12
C THR A 146 8.02 -8.76 13.47
N VAL A 147 7.50 -8.09 12.44
CA VAL A 147 6.39 -8.60 11.61
C VAL A 147 7.00 -9.32 10.39
N PRO A 148 6.71 -10.62 10.17
CA PRO A 148 7.43 -11.45 9.20
C PRO A 148 6.93 -11.25 7.77
N ILE A 149 6.99 -10.04 7.22
CA ILE A 149 6.65 -9.74 5.82
C ILE A 149 7.95 -9.48 5.05
N GLY A 150 8.26 -10.33 4.07
CA GLY A 150 9.54 -10.37 3.35
C GLY A 150 10.50 -11.43 3.87
N VAL A 151 11.49 -11.82 3.07
CA VAL A 151 12.42 -12.91 3.41
C VAL A 151 13.30 -12.51 4.59
N GLY A 152 13.87 -11.31 4.55
CA GLY A 152 14.73 -10.79 5.62
C GLY A 152 13.98 -10.65 6.94
N ALA A 153 12.79 -10.05 6.91
CA ALA A 153 11.96 -9.88 8.10
C ALA A 153 11.46 -11.21 8.67
N THR A 154 11.15 -12.19 7.82
CA THR A 154 10.80 -13.55 8.27
C THR A 154 11.97 -14.20 9.02
N ARG A 155 13.19 -14.10 8.49
CA ARG A 155 14.38 -14.64 9.18
C ARG A 155 14.64 -13.95 10.52
N ASP A 156 14.51 -12.62 10.58
CA ASP A 156 14.66 -11.86 11.83
C ASP A 156 13.58 -12.24 12.86
N PHE A 157 12.33 -12.43 12.42
CA PHE A 157 11.24 -12.90 13.28
C PHE A 157 11.53 -14.28 13.87
N LEU A 158 12.01 -15.23 13.07
CA LEU A 158 12.33 -16.57 13.56
C LEU A 158 13.50 -16.56 14.54
N GLN A 159 14.48 -15.68 14.30
CA GLN A 159 15.57 -15.44 15.24
C GLN A 159 15.04 -14.84 16.56
N GLU A 160 14.11 -13.87 16.50
CA GLU A 160 13.45 -13.32 17.68
C GLU A 160 12.65 -14.39 18.46
N VAL A 161 11.93 -15.27 17.76
CA VAL A 161 11.23 -16.41 18.39
C VAL A 161 12.22 -17.38 19.04
N SER A 162 13.36 -17.64 18.39
CA SER A 162 14.44 -18.46 18.95
C SER A 162 14.99 -17.86 20.25
N GLU A 163 15.17 -16.54 20.31
CA GLU A 163 15.63 -15.83 21.50
C GLU A 163 14.61 -15.88 22.66
N ILE A 164 13.32 -15.78 22.35
CA ILE A 164 12.24 -15.86 23.35
C ILE A 164 12.12 -17.29 23.92
N THR A 165 12.26 -18.30 23.08
CA THR A 165 11.94 -19.70 23.43
C THR A 165 13.16 -20.55 23.81
N GLY A 166 14.36 -20.14 23.40
CA GLY A 166 15.58 -20.95 23.48
C GLY A 166 15.63 -22.10 22.46
N LEU A 167 14.64 -22.23 21.58
CA LEU A 167 14.62 -23.25 20.53
C LEU A 167 15.52 -22.84 19.35
N PRO A 168 16.21 -23.77 18.68
CA PRO A 168 16.98 -23.44 17.49
C PRO A 168 16.07 -23.03 16.33
N VAL A 169 16.49 -22.04 15.54
CA VAL A 169 15.82 -21.69 14.28
C VAL A 169 15.80 -22.91 13.35
N ARG A 170 14.60 -23.31 12.91
CA ARG A 170 14.37 -24.36 11.91
C ARG A 170 13.43 -23.82 10.86
N THR A 171 13.81 -23.97 9.60
CA THR A 171 13.06 -23.43 8.46
C THR A 171 13.01 -24.43 7.32
N ASP A 172 11.84 -24.56 6.70
CA ASP A 172 11.71 -25.15 5.37
C ASP A 172 11.67 -24.06 4.28
N GLU A 173 12.83 -23.79 3.69
CA GLU A 173 12.98 -22.87 2.56
C GLU A 173 12.78 -23.56 1.19
N SER A 174 12.36 -24.84 1.13
CA SER A 174 12.23 -25.59 -0.15
C SER A 174 11.24 -24.96 -1.14
N ARG A 175 10.29 -24.16 -0.63
CA ARG A 175 9.28 -23.44 -1.42
C ARG A 175 9.62 -21.96 -1.62
N LEU A 176 10.71 -21.45 -1.02
CA LEU A 176 11.11 -20.06 -1.12
C LEU A 176 11.74 -19.79 -2.49
N ARG A 177 11.11 -18.90 -3.27
CA ARG A 177 11.52 -18.62 -4.66
C ARG A 177 11.95 -17.18 -4.88
N LEU A 178 11.40 -16.20 -4.15
CA LEU A 178 11.74 -14.77 -4.33
C LEU A 178 13.25 -14.53 -4.49
N PRO A 179 14.15 -15.06 -3.63
CA PRO A 179 15.58 -14.77 -3.75
C PRO A 179 16.19 -15.19 -5.08
N TRP A 180 15.79 -16.35 -5.61
CA TRP A 180 16.25 -16.82 -6.93
C TRP A 180 15.65 -16.00 -8.06
N TYR A 181 14.34 -15.73 -8.00
CA TYR A 181 13.66 -14.95 -9.03
C TYR A 181 14.28 -13.54 -9.13
N SER A 182 14.44 -12.86 -8.00
CA SER A 182 15.02 -11.52 -7.98
C SER A 182 16.50 -11.47 -8.37
N ALA A 183 17.25 -12.56 -8.15
CA ALA A 183 18.65 -12.66 -8.59
C ALA A 183 18.80 -13.09 -10.06
N SER A 184 17.72 -13.56 -10.70
CA SER A 184 17.76 -14.02 -12.07
C SER A 184 18.01 -12.86 -13.05
N VAL A 185 18.59 -13.17 -14.21
CA VAL A 185 18.92 -12.16 -15.23
C VAL A 185 17.68 -11.37 -15.70
N ASP A 186 16.52 -12.03 -15.70
CA ASP A 186 15.25 -11.43 -16.08
C ASP A 186 14.81 -10.31 -15.13
N SER A 187 15.32 -10.28 -13.88
CA SER A 187 15.03 -9.23 -12.90
C SER A 187 16.02 -8.06 -12.93
N THR A 188 17.05 -8.09 -13.77
CA THR A 188 18.06 -7.02 -13.83
C THR A 188 17.43 -5.64 -14.13
N TYR A 189 16.38 -5.60 -14.96
CA TYR A 189 15.66 -4.36 -15.30
C TYR A 189 14.89 -3.73 -14.13
N LEU A 190 14.65 -4.47 -13.03
CA LEU A 190 14.01 -3.95 -11.83
C LEU A 190 14.95 -3.04 -11.04
N THR A 191 16.26 -3.22 -11.19
CA THR A 191 17.26 -2.50 -10.40
C THR A 191 17.15 -0.98 -10.62
N GLY A 192 16.97 -0.24 -9.54
CA GLY A 192 16.85 1.22 -9.56
C GLY A 192 15.51 1.75 -10.05
N LYS A 193 14.53 0.89 -10.37
CA LYS A 193 13.17 1.38 -10.66
C LYS A 193 12.61 2.10 -9.45
N ARG A 194 12.06 3.28 -9.69
CA ARG A 194 11.63 4.21 -8.65
C ARG A 194 10.24 3.84 -8.13
N VAL A 195 10.12 3.58 -6.82
CA VAL A 195 8.85 3.17 -6.21
C VAL A 195 8.39 4.15 -5.12
N PHE A 196 7.09 4.43 -5.09
CA PHE A 196 6.43 5.17 -4.02
C PHE A 196 5.56 4.22 -3.18
N LEU A 197 5.68 4.30 -1.85
CA LEU A 197 5.05 3.38 -0.90
C LEU A 197 3.99 4.10 -0.05
N PHE A 198 2.78 3.57 0.04
CA PHE A 198 1.75 4.14 0.91
C PHE A 198 0.79 3.08 1.48
N GLY A 199 0.27 3.29 2.68
CA GLY A 199 -0.58 2.31 3.36
C GLY A 199 -0.59 2.47 4.88
N ASP A 200 -0.87 1.40 5.60
CA ASP A 200 -0.59 1.35 7.03
C ASP A 200 0.92 1.24 7.27
N GLY A 201 1.34 1.66 8.47
CA GLY A 201 2.75 1.71 8.83
C GLY A 201 3.45 0.35 8.79
N THR A 202 2.77 -0.73 9.16
CA THR A 202 3.34 -2.09 9.16
C THR A 202 3.70 -2.54 7.75
N HIS A 203 2.75 -2.48 6.81
CA HIS A 203 2.96 -2.93 5.44
C HIS A 203 3.92 -2.01 4.70
N VAL A 204 3.89 -0.69 4.95
CA VAL A 204 4.82 0.26 4.31
C VAL A 204 6.27 0.03 4.78
N ALA A 205 6.49 -0.18 6.08
CA ALA A 205 7.82 -0.46 6.61
C ALA A 205 8.39 -1.78 6.05
N ALA A 206 7.56 -2.83 6.00
CA ALA A 206 7.94 -4.10 5.38
C ALA A 206 8.23 -3.92 3.88
N ALA A 207 7.36 -3.19 3.18
CA ALA A 207 7.50 -3.01 1.75
C ALA A 207 8.75 -2.23 1.37
N ALA A 208 9.13 -1.23 2.17
CA ALA A 208 10.37 -0.48 1.97
C ALA A 208 11.59 -1.39 2.02
N ARG A 209 11.64 -2.31 3.00
CA ARG A 209 12.74 -3.27 3.15
C ARG A 209 12.80 -4.23 1.96
N ILE A 210 11.68 -4.83 1.57
CA ILE A 210 11.64 -5.75 0.42
C ILE A 210 12.06 -5.02 -0.86
N ALA A 211 11.51 -3.83 -1.09
CA ALA A 211 11.79 -3.04 -2.28
C ALA A 211 13.30 -2.80 -2.45
N ARG A 212 13.99 -2.30 -1.41
CA ARG A 212 15.42 -1.99 -1.48
C ARG A 212 16.31 -3.23 -1.35
N ASP A 213 16.09 -4.04 -0.33
CA ASP A 213 17.04 -5.07 0.09
C ASP A 213 16.82 -6.42 -0.62
N GLU A 214 15.61 -6.68 -1.12
CA GLU A 214 15.25 -7.97 -1.73
C GLU A 214 14.98 -7.87 -3.24
N MET A 215 14.50 -6.73 -3.75
CA MET A 215 14.14 -6.54 -5.16
C MET A 215 14.97 -5.49 -5.93
N GLY A 216 15.77 -4.68 -5.22
CA GLY A 216 16.66 -3.69 -5.84
C GLY A 216 15.98 -2.42 -6.37
N PHE A 217 14.76 -2.11 -5.95
CA PHE A 217 14.07 -0.85 -6.25
C PHE A 217 14.68 0.35 -5.51
N GLU A 218 14.53 1.54 -6.09
CA GLU A 218 14.82 2.82 -5.43
C GLU A 218 13.55 3.35 -4.78
N VAL A 219 13.48 3.38 -3.45
CA VAL A 219 12.34 3.98 -2.72
C VAL A 219 12.46 5.50 -2.76
N VAL A 220 11.55 6.16 -3.48
CA VAL A 220 11.61 7.62 -3.74
C VAL A 220 10.60 8.42 -2.93
N GLY A 221 9.74 7.74 -2.19
CA GLY A 221 8.78 8.32 -1.26
C GLY A 221 8.08 7.23 -0.49
N LEU A 222 7.78 7.49 0.77
CA LEU A 222 7.00 6.58 1.59
C LEU A 222 6.14 7.33 2.61
N GLY A 223 4.99 6.78 2.95
CA GLY A 223 4.04 7.43 3.83
C GLY A 223 3.02 6.48 4.44
N CYS A 224 2.28 6.96 5.44
CA CYS A 224 1.18 6.20 6.02
C CYS A 224 0.01 7.08 6.46
N TYR A 225 -1.19 6.50 6.48
CA TYR A 225 -2.41 7.18 6.90
C TYR A 225 -2.70 7.06 8.41
N ASN A 226 -2.14 6.04 9.07
CA ASN A 226 -2.35 5.77 10.49
C ASN A 226 -1.32 6.51 11.35
N ARG A 227 -1.76 7.59 12.01
CA ARG A 227 -0.90 8.48 12.81
C ARG A 227 -0.20 7.76 13.97
N GLU A 228 -0.79 6.69 14.48
CA GLU A 228 -0.21 5.80 15.50
C GLU A 228 1.17 5.26 15.07
N GLN A 229 1.38 5.02 13.77
CA GLN A 229 2.66 4.54 13.22
C GLN A 229 3.57 5.65 12.68
N ALA A 230 3.18 6.92 12.78
CA ALA A 230 3.93 8.04 12.19
C ALA A 230 5.39 8.12 12.69
N ARG A 231 5.64 7.79 13.98
CA ARG A 231 7.01 7.77 14.52
C ARG A 231 7.86 6.69 13.86
N ASN A 232 7.29 5.51 13.66
CA ASN A 232 7.96 4.40 13.00
C ASN A 232 8.28 4.77 11.54
N ILE A 233 7.27 5.23 10.79
CA ILE A 233 7.42 5.59 9.38
C ILE A 233 8.38 6.76 9.16
N ARG A 234 8.41 7.77 10.04
CA ARG A 234 9.43 8.84 9.96
C ARG A 234 10.86 8.31 10.15
N ARG A 235 11.05 7.33 11.04
CA ARG A 235 12.35 6.68 11.21
C ARG A 235 12.73 5.91 9.94
N VAL A 236 11.81 5.11 9.41
CA VAL A 236 12.02 4.38 8.15
C VAL A 236 12.36 5.37 7.03
N ALA A 237 11.57 6.42 6.80
CA ALA A 237 11.84 7.42 5.76
C ALA A 237 13.26 8.01 5.84
N LYS A 238 13.75 8.29 7.06
CA LYS A 238 15.10 8.79 7.29
C LYS A 238 16.18 7.80 6.84
N ASP A 239 15.99 6.51 7.07
CA ASP A 239 16.94 5.45 6.66
C ASP A 239 17.03 5.31 5.12
N TYR A 240 16.05 5.84 4.39
CA TYR A 240 16.00 5.85 2.93
C TYR A 240 16.26 7.25 2.33
N GLY A 241 16.49 8.26 3.17
CA GLY A 241 16.75 9.63 2.72
C GLY A 241 15.56 10.32 2.05
N VAL A 242 14.32 9.91 2.35
CA VAL A 242 13.09 10.50 1.80
C VAL A 242 12.27 11.20 2.88
N GLU A 243 11.39 12.11 2.47
CA GLU A 243 10.42 12.74 3.37
C GLU A 243 9.22 11.81 3.60
N ALA A 244 8.79 11.68 4.86
CA ALA A 244 7.66 10.83 5.23
C ALA A 244 6.32 11.55 4.99
N THR A 245 5.47 11.00 4.12
CA THR A 245 4.10 11.52 3.90
C THR A 245 3.15 10.95 4.96
N ILE A 246 2.89 11.69 6.04
CA ILE A 246 1.96 11.27 7.10
C ILE A 246 0.64 12.01 6.95
N THR A 247 -0.33 11.42 6.25
CA THR A 247 -1.59 12.08 5.94
C THR A 247 -2.70 11.08 5.69
N ASP A 248 -3.93 11.47 6.01
CA ASP A 248 -5.17 10.79 5.66
C ASP A 248 -5.93 11.47 4.52
N ASP A 249 -5.38 12.55 3.95
CA ASP A 249 -5.91 13.22 2.77
C ASP A 249 -5.29 12.65 1.49
N TYR A 250 -6.12 12.03 0.65
CA TYR A 250 -5.68 11.44 -0.61
C TYR A 250 -5.12 12.47 -1.61
N LEU A 251 -5.50 13.76 -1.51
CA LEU A 251 -4.97 14.81 -2.36
C LEU A 251 -3.51 15.14 -2.01
N GLU A 252 -3.15 15.09 -0.73
CA GLU A 252 -1.76 15.26 -0.29
C GLU A 252 -0.90 14.06 -0.73
N VAL A 253 -1.44 12.84 -0.68
CA VAL A 253 -0.77 11.63 -1.20
C VAL A 253 -0.55 11.75 -2.70
N GLU A 254 -1.58 12.17 -3.44
CA GLU A 254 -1.50 12.39 -4.88
C GLU A 254 -0.42 13.42 -5.24
N ALA A 255 -0.39 14.56 -4.55
CA ALA A 255 0.64 15.58 -4.75
C ALA A 255 2.05 15.06 -4.44
N ALA A 256 2.21 14.25 -3.39
CA ALA A 256 3.49 13.62 -3.05
C ALA A 256 3.95 12.62 -4.12
N ILE A 257 3.03 11.82 -4.68
CA ILE A 257 3.30 10.89 -5.79
C ILE A 257 3.73 11.67 -7.05
N GLU A 258 2.99 12.72 -7.41
CA GLU A 258 3.33 13.59 -8.54
C GLU A 258 4.71 14.25 -8.33
N ALA A 259 5.01 14.71 -7.12
CA ALA A 259 6.30 15.29 -6.74
C ALA A 259 7.45 14.25 -6.74
N ALA A 260 7.20 12.99 -6.43
CA ALA A 260 8.21 11.94 -6.56
C ALA A 260 8.42 11.48 -8.02
N ALA A 261 7.36 11.51 -8.84
CA ALA A 261 7.24 10.86 -10.16
C ALA A 261 7.85 9.45 -10.17
N PRO A 262 7.29 8.51 -9.40
CA PRO A 262 7.75 7.14 -9.38
C PRO A 262 7.41 6.42 -10.69
N GLU A 263 8.10 5.31 -10.94
CA GLU A 263 7.78 4.36 -12.02
C GLU A 263 6.76 3.31 -11.56
N MET A 264 6.56 3.17 -10.25
CA MET A 264 5.59 2.25 -9.66
C MET A 264 5.04 2.79 -8.33
N ILE A 265 3.78 2.50 -8.05
CA ILE A 265 3.14 2.77 -6.76
C ILE A 265 2.79 1.44 -6.06
N LEU A 266 3.26 1.27 -4.83
CA LEU A 266 2.84 0.19 -3.94
C LEU A 266 1.99 0.82 -2.84
N GLY A 267 0.67 0.65 -2.94
CA GLY A 267 -0.28 1.49 -2.23
C GLY A 267 -1.50 0.76 -1.68
N THR A 268 -2.53 1.53 -1.37
CA THR A 268 -3.88 1.05 -1.06
C THR A 268 -4.74 1.01 -2.33
N GLN A 269 -6.02 0.70 -2.18
CA GLN A 269 -6.99 0.85 -3.27
C GLN A 269 -7.09 2.30 -3.77
N MET A 270 -6.83 3.31 -2.92
CA MET A 270 -6.85 4.70 -3.36
C MET A 270 -5.68 5.05 -4.29
N GLU A 271 -4.49 4.57 -3.97
CA GLU A 271 -3.31 4.75 -4.82
C GLU A 271 -3.45 4.05 -6.16
N ARG A 272 -4.25 2.98 -6.26
CA ARG A 272 -4.62 2.38 -7.55
C ARG A 272 -5.43 3.35 -8.41
N HIS A 273 -6.32 4.15 -7.83
CA HIS A 273 -7.04 5.19 -8.56
C HIS A 273 -6.11 6.33 -9.01
N ILE A 274 -5.20 6.76 -8.14
CA ILE A 274 -4.17 7.76 -8.46
C ILE A 274 -3.26 7.25 -9.60
N GLY A 275 -2.74 6.02 -9.49
CA GLY A 275 -1.91 5.39 -10.51
C GLY A 275 -2.61 5.28 -11.86
N LYS A 276 -3.90 4.92 -11.88
CA LYS A 276 -4.71 4.92 -13.11
C LYS A 276 -4.83 6.32 -13.73
N ARG A 277 -5.05 7.36 -12.93
CA ARG A 277 -5.16 8.75 -13.40
C ARG A 277 -3.82 9.25 -13.98
N LEU A 278 -2.72 8.90 -13.33
CA LEU A 278 -1.36 9.31 -13.70
C LEU A 278 -0.67 8.41 -14.74
N GLY A 279 -1.27 7.26 -15.06
CA GLY A 279 -0.65 6.27 -15.95
C GLY A 279 0.57 5.58 -15.32
N ILE A 280 0.60 5.44 -13.98
CA ILE A 280 1.69 4.80 -13.24
C ILE A 280 1.26 3.39 -12.81
N PRO A 281 2.05 2.34 -13.11
CA PRO A 281 1.82 0.98 -12.62
C PRO A 281 1.60 0.93 -11.10
N CYS A 282 0.62 0.14 -10.65
CA CYS A 282 0.28 0.07 -9.24
C CYS A 282 -0.04 -1.36 -8.76
N ALA A 283 0.46 -1.72 -7.57
CA ALA A 283 0.04 -2.88 -6.81
C ALA A 283 -0.46 -2.48 -5.41
N VAL A 284 -1.41 -3.26 -4.88
CA VAL A 284 -1.98 -3.05 -3.54
C VAL A 284 -1.17 -3.84 -2.53
N ILE A 285 -0.70 -3.17 -1.47
CA ILE A 285 0.10 -3.75 -0.38
C ILE A 285 -0.54 -3.62 1.00
N SER A 286 -1.63 -2.85 1.10
CA SER A 286 -2.23 -2.47 2.38
C SER A 286 -3.73 -2.25 2.24
N ALA A 287 -4.45 -2.46 3.35
CA ALA A 287 -5.79 -1.89 3.53
C ALA A 287 -5.75 -0.35 3.43
N PRO A 288 -6.87 0.33 3.09
CA PRO A 288 -8.16 -0.24 2.67
C PRO A 288 -8.10 -0.85 1.27
N VAL A 289 -8.87 -1.93 1.07
CA VAL A 289 -8.93 -2.69 -0.18
C VAL A 289 -10.37 -3.01 -0.61
N HIS A 290 -10.53 -3.57 -1.81
CA HIS A 290 -11.80 -4.11 -2.30
C HIS A 290 -11.78 -5.64 -2.41
N VAL A 291 -12.91 -6.24 -2.81
CA VAL A 291 -13.12 -7.70 -2.89
C VAL A 291 -12.03 -8.47 -3.66
N GLN A 292 -11.34 -7.83 -4.61
CA GLN A 292 -10.26 -8.45 -5.39
C GLN A 292 -9.08 -8.88 -4.50
N ASP A 293 -8.84 -8.15 -3.41
CA ASP A 293 -7.77 -8.40 -2.45
C ASP A 293 -8.19 -9.32 -1.29
N PHE A 294 -9.41 -9.88 -1.36
CA PHE A 294 -9.87 -11.02 -0.56
C PHE A 294 -10.02 -12.26 -1.44
N PRO A 295 -8.90 -12.79 -1.99
CA PRO A 295 -8.96 -13.83 -3.01
C PRO A 295 -9.41 -15.18 -2.45
N ALA A 296 -9.98 -16.00 -3.34
CA ALA A 296 -10.28 -17.40 -3.05
C ALA A 296 -9.00 -18.27 -2.94
N ARG A 297 -7.94 -17.92 -3.70
CA ARG A 297 -6.64 -18.62 -3.62
C ARG A 297 -5.89 -18.26 -2.33
N TYR A 298 -4.91 -19.09 -1.98
CA TYR A 298 -3.92 -18.79 -0.96
C TYR A 298 -3.04 -17.61 -1.42
N ALA A 299 -2.98 -16.55 -0.63
CA ALA A 299 -2.29 -15.30 -0.96
C ALA A 299 -1.75 -14.55 0.28
N PRO A 300 -0.90 -15.19 1.11
CA PRO A 300 -0.28 -14.52 2.26
C PRO A 300 0.62 -13.36 1.81
N GLN A 301 0.95 -12.48 2.75
CA GLN A 301 2.05 -11.51 2.69
C GLN A 301 3.17 -11.87 3.68
N MET A 302 2.82 -12.56 4.77
CA MET A 302 3.80 -13.04 5.74
C MET A 302 4.52 -14.30 5.26
N GLY A 303 5.72 -14.54 5.81
CA GLY A 303 6.50 -15.75 5.61
C GLY A 303 7.07 -15.93 4.21
N PHE A 304 7.66 -17.11 3.99
CA PHE A 304 8.33 -17.43 2.72
C PHE A 304 7.36 -17.55 1.53
N GLU A 305 6.14 -18.06 1.73
CA GLU A 305 5.17 -18.04 0.63
C GLU A 305 4.64 -16.62 0.37
N GLY A 306 4.51 -15.79 1.41
CA GLY A 306 4.17 -14.38 1.25
C GLY A 306 5.18 -13.63 0.39
N ALA A 307 6.47 -13.92 0.57
CA ALA A 307 7.52 -13.39 -0.30
C ALA A 307 7.31 -13.77 -1.78
N ASN A 308 6.95 -15.02 -2.08
CA ASN A 308 6.67 -15.43 -3.46
C ASN A 308 5.47 -14.66 -4.04
N VAL A 309 4.37 -14.55 -3.27
CA VAL A 309 3.17 -13.81 -3.67
C VAL A 309 3.49 -12.33 -3.91
N ILE A 310 4.31 -11.73 -3.04
CA ILE A 310 4.76 -10.34 -3.15
C ILE A 310 5.53 -10.12 -4.46
N PHE A 311 6.52 -10.98 -4.76
CA PHE A 311 7.30 -10.86 -5.99
C PHE A 311 6.41 -10.86 -7.23
N ASP A 312 5.53 -11.85 -7.36
CA ASP A 312 4.59 -11.94 -8.49
C ASP A 312 3.67 -10.71 -8.57
N THR A 313 3.13 -10.28 -7.42
CA THR A 313 2.17 -9.18 -7.35
C THR A 313 2.81 -7.83 -7.72
N TRP A 314 4.06 -7.59 -7.33
CA TRP A 314 4.71 -6.30 -7.54
C TRP A 314 5.36 -6.21 -8.92
N VAL A 315 5.84 -7.32 -9.48
CA VAL A 315 6.43 -7.30 -10.82
C VAL A 315 5.36 -7.27 -11.91
N HIS A 316 4.19 -7.87 -11.69
CA HIS A 316 3.14 -8.02 -12.71
C HIS A 316 2.63 -6.71 -13.34
N PRO A 317 2.46 -5.58 -12.62
CA PRO A 317 2.04 -4.31 -13.22
C PRO A 317 3.10 -3.66 -14.11
N LEU A 318 4.38 -3.97 -13.93
CA LEU A 318 5.46 -3.38 -14.70
C LEU A 318 5.46 -3.90 -16.13
N VAL A 319 5.90 -3.05 -17.07
CA VAL A 319 6.19 -3.50 -18.44
C VAL A 319 7.34 -4.51 -18.40
N MET A 320 7.21 -5.60 -19.15
CA MET A 320 8.25 -6.64 -19.20
C MET A 320 9.51 -6.11 -19.91
N GLY A 321 10.69 -6.58 -19.51
CA GLY A 321 11.97 -5.99 -19.93
C GLY A 321 12.19 -5.91 -21.45
N LEU A 322 11.74 -6.91 -22.22
CA LEU A 322 11.82 -6.87 -23.69
C LEU A 322 10.89 -5.79 -24.28
N GLU A 323 9.66 -5.70 -23.78
CA GLU A 323 8.69 -4.69 -24.22
C GLU A 323 9.16 -3.28 -23.87
N GLU A 324 9.75 -3.09 -22.69
CA GLU A 324 10.38 -1.81 -22.30
C GLU A 324 11.50 -1.40 -23.27
N HIS A 325 12.33 -2.36 -23.69
CA HIS A 325 13.39 -2.12 -24.67
C HIS A 325 12.84 -1.83 -26.08
N LEU A 326 11.79 -2.54 -26.49
CA LEU A 326 11.15 -2.35 -27.80
C LEU A 326 10.42 -1.00 -27.89
N LEU A 327 9.72 -0.57 -26.84
CA LEU A 327 9.13 0.77 -26.76
C LEU A 327 10.17 1.88 -26.87
N HIS A 328 11.40 1.64 -26.43
CA HIS A 328 12.51 2.57 -26.64
C HIS A 328 12.99 2.58 -28.10
N MET A 329 13.09 1.42 -28.74
CA MET A 329 13.68 1.25 -30.08
C MET A 329 12.71 1.55 -31.23
N PHE A 330 11.40 1.28 -31.06
CA PHE A 330 10.38 1.31 -32.11
C PHE A 330 9.13 2.11 -31.72
N ARG A 331 9.32 3.40 -31.41
CA ARG A 331 8.24 4.27 -30.87
C ARG A 331 7.08 4.57 -31.80
N GLU A 332 7.29 4.47 -33.10
CA GLU A 332 6.27 4.74 -34.13
C GLU A 332 5.54 3.46 -34.55
N ASP A 333 5.72 2.36 -33.83
CA ASP A 333 5.03 1.11 -34.10
C ASP A 333 3.54 1.22 -33.73
N PHE A 334 2.68 0.70 -34.62
CA PHE A 334 1.23 0.81 -34.46
C PHE A 334 0.68 -0.11 -33.37
N GLU A 335 1.45 -1.14 -32.98
CA GLU A 335 1.10 -2.15 -31.98
C GLU A 335 1.84 -1.90 -30.65
N PHE A 336 3.11 -1.49 -30.70
CA PHE A 336 3.94 -1.23 -29.51
C PHE A 336 4.33 0.25 -29.40
N ASN A 337 3.49 1.06 -28.74
CA ASN A 337 3.78 2.47 -28.50
C ASN A 337 3.46 2.91 -27.05
N ASP A 338 3.96 4.09 -26.67
CA ASP A 338 3.83 4.65 -25.31
C ASP A 338 2.38 4.75 -24.80
N ALA A 339 1.37 4.71 -25.69
CA ALA A 339 -0.04 4.78 -25.31
C ALA A 339 -0.69 3.41 -25.08
N ALA A 340 -0.01 2.30 -25.40
CA ALA A 340 -0.58 0.95 -25.37
C ALA A 340 -0.55 0.27 -23.98
N GLY A 341 0.26 0.77 -23.03
CA GLY A 341 0.48 0.08 -21.74
C GLY A 341 1.18 -1.28 -21.91
N PRO A 342 1.36 -2.09 -20.85
CA PRO A 342 2.03 -3.38 -20.99
C PRO A 342 1.17 -4.41 -21.73
N SER A 343 1.72 -4.98 -22.79
CA SER A 343 1.05 -5.90 -23.73
C SER A 343 0.57 -7.21 -23.10
N HIS A 344 1.19 -7.66 -22.00
CA HIS A 344 0.76 -8.85 -21.26
C HIS A 344 -0.53 -8.64 -20.45
N HIS A 345 -0.99 -7.39 -20.30
CA HIS A 345 -2.36 -7.09 -19.87
C HIS A 345 -3.23 -7.08 -21.12
N ALA A 346 -3.97 -8.16 -21.37
CA ALA A 346 -4.72 -8.44 -22.60
C ALA A 346 -5.86 -7.43 -22.97
N ALA A 347 -5.88 -6.22 -22.41
CA ALA A 347 -6.92 -5.21 -22.58
C ALA A 347 -6.57 -4.08 -23.59
N HIS A 348 -5.44 -4.13 -24.28
CA HIS A 348 -5.03 -3.09 -25.23
C HIS A 348 -4.71 -3.61 -26.65
N SER A 349 -5.63 -4.39 -27.24
CA SER A 349 -5.75 -4.34 -28.70
C SER A 349 -6.44 -3.01 -29.06
N PRO A 350 -5.85 -2.14 -29.91
CA PRO A 350 -6.56 -0.95 -30.36
C PRO A 350 -7.84 -1.41 -31.04
N THR A 351 -8.99 -1.00 -30.48
CA THR A 351 -10.26 -1.12 -31.19
C THR A 351 -10.10 -0.34 -32.48
N ARG A 352 -9.98 -1.07 -33.58
CA ARG A 352 -10.02 -0.53 -34.93
C ARG A 352 -11.35 0.22 -35.05
N ARG A 353 -11.33 1.55 -34.86
CA ARG A 353 -12.42 2.41 -35.34
C ARG A 353 -12.35 2.29 -36.87
N ALA A 354 -13.05 1.29 -37.40
CA ALA A 354 -13.30 1.19 -38.81
C ALA A 354 -14.03 2.48 -39.22
N ALA A 355 -13.41 3.24 -40.12
CA ALA A 355 -14.09 4.32 -40.81
C ALA A 355 -15.33 3.72 -41.50
N PRO A 356 -16.51 4.35 -41.42
CA PRO A 356 -17.66 3.83 -42.15
C PRO A 356 -17.43 4.00 -43.65
N GLU A 357 -17.46 2.89 -44.39
CA GLU A 357 -17.62 2.89 -45.84
C GLU A 357 -19.00 3.50 -46.22
N PRO A 358 -19.12 4.14 -47.39
CA PRO A 358 -20.35 4.82 -47.78
C PRO A 358 -21.43 3.79 -48.14
N ALA A 359 -22.42 3.62 -47.26
CA ALA A 359 -23.61 2.84 -47.55
C ALA A 359 -24.57 3.64 -48.45
N THR A 360 -24.90 3.05 -49.59
CA THR A 360 -25.94 3.44 -50.53
C THR A 360 -27.33 3.50 -49.88
N ALA A 361 -28.14 4.43 -50.38
CA ALA A 361 -29.46 4.78 -49.90
C ALA A 361 -30.48 3.62 -49.95
N GLU A 362 -31.32 3.54 -48.93
CA GLU A 362 -32.74 3.16 -49.04
C GLU A 362 -33.52 3.63 -47.79
N ALA A 363 -34.69 4.23 -48.02
CA ALA A 363 -35.60 4.77 -47.00
C ALA A 363 -36.48 3.65 -46.39
N PRO A 364 -37.07 3.85 -45.19
CA PRO A 364 -38.47 4.32 -45.19
C PRO A 364 -38.91 5.24 -44.02
N GLN A 365 -40.05 5.86 -44.29
CA GLN A 365 -41.05 6.57 -43.47
C GLN A 365 -41.17 6.04 -42.02
N GLY A 366 -41.47 6.79 -40.96
CA GLY A 366 -42.17 8.07 -40.81
C GLY A 366 -43.12 7.93 -39.61
N GLY A 367 -42.83 8.60 -38.50
CA GLY A 367 -43.66 8.58 -37.29
C GLY A 367 -43.06 9.48 -36.20
N ALA A 368 -43.54 10.72 -36.13
CA ALA A 368 -43.06 11.75 -35.21
C ALA A 368 -44.08 12.06 -34.11
N ALA A 369 -43.58 12.32 -32.90
CA ALA A 369 -44.15 13.29 -31.95
C ALA A 369 -43.01 13.91 -31.12
N PRO A 370 -43.08 15.21 -30.74
CA PRO A 370 -41.90 16.05 -30.57
C PRO A 370 -41.49 16.26 -29.09
N ARG A 371 -40.18 16.45 -28.86
CA ARG A 371 -39.61 17.02 -27.62
C ARG A 371 -39.24 18.50 -27.86
N PRO A 372 -39.35 19.37 -26.84
CA PRO A 372 -39.19 20.81 -27.01
C PRO A 372 -37.73 21.23 -27.19
N ALA A 373 -37.55 22.31 -27.94
CA ALA A 373 -36.27 22.91 -28.30
C ALA A 373 -35.60 23.65 -27.13
N ALA A 374 -34.27 23.54 -27.03
CA ALA A 374 -33.43 24.46 -26.29
C ALA A 374 -32.91 25.55 -27.25
N PRO A 375 -32.81 26.83 -26.83
CA PRO A 375 -32.43 27.93 -27.71
C PRO A 375 -30.92 28.02 -27.95
N ASP A 376 -30.60 28.69 -29.06
CA ASP A 376 -29.29 28.93 -29.65
C ASP A 376 -28.22 29.55 -28.73
N SER A 377 -27.00 29.05 -28.95
CA SER A 377 -25.72 29.66 -28.61
C SER A 377 -25.54 31.07 -29.18
N PRO A 378 -24.88 31.99 -28.45
CA PRO A 378 -24.10 33.05 -29.06
C PRO A 378 -22.61 32.68 -29.10
N ARG A 379 -21.99 33.03 -30.23
CA ARG A 379 -20.58 32.90 -30.56
C ARG A 379 -19.68 33.70 -29.62
N GLY A 380 -18.53 33.08 -29.30
CA GLY A 380 -17.18 33.63 -29.16
C GLY A 380 -16.97 35.01 -28.53
N ILE A 381 -16.16 35.05 -27.47
CA ILE A 381 -15.05 35.99 -27.22
C ILE A 381 -14.15 35.33 -26.17
N SER A 382 -12.88 35.15 -26.48
CA SER A 382 -11.83 34.68 -25.55
C SER A 382 -11.60 35.71 -24.44
N PRO A 383 -11.47 35.32 -23.16
CA PRO A 383 -10.91 36.20 -22.15
C PRO A 383 -9.39 36.07 -22.13
N GLN A 384 -8.71 37.17 -22.43
CA GLN A 384 -7.38 37.45 -21.91
C GLN A 384 -7.52 37.65 -20.40
N GLU A 385 -6.84 36.83 -19.60
CA GLU A 385 -6.65 37.08 -18.17
C GLU A 385 -5.28 37.74 -17.97
N GLU A 386 -5.29 39.05 -17.84
CA GLU A 386 -4.27 39.80 -17.09
C GLU A 386 -4.82 40.09 -15.70
N GLY A 387 -4.08 39.66 -14.67
CA GLY A 387 -4.33 39.99 -13.26
C GLY A 387 -3.12 39.63 -12.39
N PRO A 388 -2.82 40.39 -11.32
CA PRO A 388 -1.46 40.88 -11.07
C PRO A 388 -0.68 40.15 -9.95
N GLY A 389 0.64 40.06 -10.15
CA GLY A 389 1.69 40.31 -9.15
C GLY A 389 1.61 39.62 -7.78
N ALA A 390 2.28 38.47 -7.65
CA ALA A 390 2.91 38.04 -6.40
C ALA A 390 4.39 37.75 -6.66
N ALA A 391 5.25 38.60 -6.11
CA ALA A 391 6.69 38.54 -6.25
C ALA A 391 7.29 37.36 -5.46
N GLY A 392 7.80 36.38 -6.21
CA GLY A 392 8.82 35.43 -5.79
C GLY A 392 9.69 35.17 -7.01
N GLY A 393 10.93 35.66 -7.01
CA GLY A 393 11.83 35.68 -8.16
C GLY A 393 12.33 34.29 -8.59
N GLY A 394 11.44 33.49 -9.18
CA GLY A 394 11.80 32.31 -9.95
C GLY A 394 11.82 32.66 -11.44
N VAL A 395 12.89 32.31 -12.15
CA VAL A 395 12.94 32.38 -13.62
C VAL A 395 11.82 31.46 -14.16
N GLU A 396 10.83 32.03 -14.86
CA GLU A 396 9.81 31.25 -15.56
C GLU A 396 10.49 30.56 -16.75
N VAL A 397 10.43 29.23 -16.77
CA VAL A 397 11.18 28.42 -17.72
C VAL A 397 10.26 27.96 -18.86
N VAL A 398 10.65 28.22 -20.11
CA VAL A 398 9.88 27.92 -21.32
C VAL A 398 10.57 26.80 -22.12
N TRP A 399 9.83 25.76 -22.50
CA TRP A 399 10.34 24.68 -23.34
C TRP A 399 10.29 25.06 -24.82
N LEU A 400 11.42 24.94 -25.53
CA LEU A 400 11.44 25.13 -26.98
C LEU A 400 10.89 23.89 -27.70
N PRO A 401 10.23 24.03 -28.88
CA PRO A 401 9.60 22.90 -29.58
C PRO A 401 10.56 21.74 -29.90
N ALA A 402 11.83 22.04 -30.17
CA ALA A 402 12.86 21.03 -30.39
C ALA A 402 13.17 20.23 -29.12
N ALA A 403 13.22 20.89 -27.96
CA ALA A 403 13.44 20.24 -26.66
C ALA A 403 12.24 19.41 -26.23
N GLU A 404 11.01 19.87 -26.50
CA GLU A 404 9.80 19.06 -26.26
C GLU A 404 9.77 17.79 -27.11
N LYS A 405 10.17 17.90 -28.38
CA LYS A 405 10.30 16.75 -29.28
C LYS A 405 11.38 15.78 -28.77
N GLU A 406 12.47 16.31 -28.24
CA GLU A 406 13.54 15.50 -27.64
C GLU A 406 13.11 14.85 -26.32
N LEU A 407 12.35 15.56 -25.47
CA LEU A 407 11.78 15.03 -24.23
C LEU A 407 10.81 13.87 -24.50
N LYS A 408 10.03 13.95 -25.59
CA LYS A 408 9.18 12.84 -26.05
C LYS A 408 9.98 11.61 -26.45
N LYS A 409 11.29 11.75 -26.73
CA LYS A 409 12.21 10.61 -26.90
C LYS A 409 12.68 9.98 -25.59
N ILE A 410 12.17 10.39 -24.44
CA ILE A 410 12.43 9.72 -23.16
C ILE A 410 11.23 8.81 -22.87
N PRO A 411 11.43 7.53 -22.48
CA PRO A 411 10.34 6.60 -22.16
C PRO A 411 9.35 7.21 -21.16
N PHE A 412 8.05 6.97 -21.34
CA PHE A 412 7.01 7.72 -20.63
C PHE A 412 7.17 7.68 -19.09
N PHE A 413 7.57 6.53 -18.53
CA PHE A 413 7.71 6.29 -17.09
C PHE A 413 8.87 7.08 -16.44
N VAL A 414 9.94 7.41 -17.18
CA VAL A 414 11.04 8.29 -16.71
C VAL A 414 10.93 9.74 -17.22
N ARG A 415 10.05 10.01 -18.18
CA ARG A 415 9.88 11.33 -18.82
C ARG A 415 9.54 12.43 -17.82
N GLY A 416 8.68 12.15 -16.84
CA GLY A 416 8.30 13.11 -15.80
C GLY A 416 9.49 13.57 -14.94
N LYS A 417 10.40 12.65 -14.59
CA LYS A 417 11.65 12.99 -13.88
C LYS A 417 12.57 13.80 -14.78
N ALA A 418 12.78 13.37 -16.02
CA ALA A 418 13.66 14.07 -16.96
C ALA A 418 13.22 15.53 -17.19
N LYS A 419 11.90 15.76 -17.35
CA LYS A 419 11.33 17.10 -17.46
C LYS A 419 11.69 17.97 -16.25
N ARG A 420 11.42 17.48 -15.04
CA ARG A 420 11.61 18.25 -13.79
C ARG A 420 13.08 18.46 -13.44
N ASN A 421 13.93 17.46 -13.66
CA ASN A 421 15.38 17.62 -13.51
C ASN A 421 15.90 18.70 -14.47
N THR A 422 15.39 18.74 -15.70
CA THR A 422 15.77 19.78 -16.68
C THR A 422 15.29 21.15 -16.25
N GLU A 423 14.06 21.26 -15.74
CA GLU A 423 13.53 22.52 -15.21
C GLU A 423 14.28 23.00 -13.97
N ALA A 424 14.63 22.10 -13.04
CA ALA A 424 15.43 22.42 -11.86
C ALA A 424 16.83 22.91 -12.26
N PHE A 425 17.50 22.17 -13.17
CA PHE A 425 18.81 22.55 -13.72
C PHE A 425 18.79 23.90 -14.44
N ALA A 426 17.74 24.16 -15.22
CA ALA A 426 17.57 25.44 -15.90
C ALA A 426 17.40 26.60 -14.91
N ARG A 427 16.59 26.41 -13.85
CA ARG A 427 16.43 27.40 -12.78
C ARG A 427 17.73 27.66 -12.01
N GLU A 428 18.47 26.61 -11.66
CA GLU A 428 19.77 26.72 -10.96
C GLU A 428 20.80 27.50 -11.77
N ARG A 429 20.76 27.39 -13.11
CA ARG A 429 21.67 28.11 -14.02
C ARG A 429 21.12 29.42 -14.55
N GLY A 430 19.92 29.83 -14.14
CA GLY A 430 19.27 31.05 -14.62
C GLY A 430 18.91 31.02 -16.11
N VAL A 431 18.71 29.82 -16.68
CA VAL A 431 18.33 29.64 -18.09
C VAL A 431 16.80 29.68 -18.20
N ALA A 432 16.28 30.67 -18.94
CA ALA A 432 14.84 30.84 -19.13
C ALA A 432 14.26 29.96 -20.27
N GLU A 433 15.06 29.58 -21.26
CA GLU A 433 14.63 28.76 -22.40
C GLU A 433 15.30 27.38 -22.37
N ILE A 434 14.51 26.32 -22.24
CA ILE A 434 15.01 24.94 -22.32
C ILE A 434 15.12 24.54 -23.79
N GLY A 435 16.37 24.51 -24.27
CA GLY A 435 16.75 23.92 -25.55
C GLY A 435 17.14 22.44 -25.42
N VAL A 436 17.47 21.83 -26.57
CA VAL A 436 17.96 20.45 -26.63
C VAL A 436 19.27 20.29 -25.84
N ASP A 437 20.15 21.29 -25.91
CA ASP A 437 21.43 21.29 -25.17
C ASP A 437 21.20 21.32 -23.66
N THR A 438 20.28 22.17 -23.17
CA THR A 438 19.91 22.23 -21.74
C THR A 438 19.40 20.90 -21.22
N LEU A 439 18.59 20.18 -22.01
CA LEU A 439 18.09 18.85 -21.67
C LEU A 439 19.24 17.82 -21.55
N TYR A 440 20.19 17.83 -22.49
CA TYR A 440 21.34 16.93 -22.46
C TYR A 440 22.33 17.27 -21.33
N GLU A 441 22.55 18.54 -21.05
CA GLU A 441 23.38 18.99 -19.92
C GLU A 441 22.76 18.60 -18.58
N ALA A 442 21.45 18.77 -18.42
CA ALA A 442 20.73 18.32 -17.23
C ALA A 442 20.86 16.80 -17.05
N LYS A 443 20.70 16.02 -18.13
CA LYS A 443 20.93 14.57 -18.08
C LYS A 443 22.34 14.22 -17.60
N ALA A 444 23.37 14.91 -18.11
CA ALA A 444 24.76 14.67 -17.70
C ALA A 444 25.05 15.13 -16.26
N HIS A 445 24.31 16.11 -15.74
CA HIS A 445 24.41 16.58 -14.36
C HIS A 445 23.86 15.55 -13.36
N TYR A 446 22.67 15.01 -13.61
CA TYR A 446 21.99 14.04 -12.74
C TYR A 446 22.35 12.57 -12.99
N ALA A 447 23.23 12.29 -13.96
CA ALA A 447 23.77 10.95 -14.21
C ALA A 447 25.12 10.69 -13.50
N ARG A 448 25.62 11.68 -12.76
CA ARG A 448 26.74 11.54 -11.80
C ARG A 448 26.15 11.18 -10.44
#